data_AF-A0AA41W188-F1
#
_entry.id   AF-A0AA41W188-F1
#
_cell.length_a   1.000
_cell.length_b   1.000
_cell.length_c   1.000
_cell.angle_alpha   90.00
_cell.angle_beta   90.00
_cell.angle_gamma   90.00
#
_symmetry.space_group_name_H-M   'P 1'
#
loop_
_entity.id
_entity.type
_entity.pdbx_description
1 polymer ?
#
loop_
_entity_poly.entity_id
_entity_poly.type
_entity_poly.pdbx_seq_one_letter_code
_entity_poly.pdbx_strand_id
1 'polypeptide(L)'
;MGIEGRNIKHILPCLFTLSFSILYYISAAQDINLITTSQYILDKQTLVSSGEKFKLGFFSLGENSVNRYVGIWFNSIPGPTTVWIANRDKPLNDSSGVFKIADDGNLVVLDGRKNIAWSTDVSNIPSGDTTAELMDTGNLILRETANSSGSNGRILWESFDHPSNVFLPGMKFGVNVKPGLKGKITSWRNSSDPSTGSFTLELDPSRLSQIIIKDVSNDKLYWRSGPWNNRVFIGIPTMYNVFVNGFNLVRDSQRVYLTLGYVENTSITRFDLEPDGKFVRRDWIKNDNEWSGVWQSRLADCDNYSKCGPFGSCDALASPICSCLKGFEPKSINEWSNGNWSSGCVRRTELQCHRSKNETSDSKNVSSTSERGKEPDGFLTLDNMKVPDHAEWWQVETTEECAQKCLGNCSCLAYSYENNIGCMWWPSNLMDTQKFSNFSEAGVELHIKVANSELPKKKGAKIAIIISTVIGLLVISFCTLFCWRWMAKKKRGKMSQGTGFSLFDTDGGTSDPNMFVGNPELKMFNFETLCIATKSFSGATKLGHGGFGSVYK
;
A
#
# COMPACT_ATOMS: atom_id res chain seq x y z
N MET A 1 -1.73 75.20 -49.85
CA MET A 1 -1.55 73.92 -50.57
C MET A 1 -0.13 73.42 -50.27
N GLY A 2 0.07 72.13 -50.00
CA GLY A 2 1.41 71.55 -49.77
C GLY A 2 1.81 71.41 -48.30
N ILE A 3 1.34 70.37 -47.63
CA ILE A 3 2.07 69.75 -46.51
C ILE A 3 2.89 68.62 -47.12
N GLU A 4 4.21 68.65 -46.90
CA GLU A 4 5.17 67.82 -47.63
C GLU A 4 5.06 66.31 -47.31
N GLY A 5 4.92 65.49 -48.35
CA GLY A 5 4.94 64.03 -48.26
C GLY A 5 6.35 63.45 -48.05
N ARG A 6 7.06 63.82 -46.98
CA ARG A 6 8.41 63.30 -46.67
C ARG A 6 8.45 62.10 -45.73
N ASN A 7 7.48 61.92 -44.84
CA ASN A 7 7.51 60.81 -43.85
C ASN A 7 6.99 59.45 -44.38
N ILE A 8 6.26 59.42 -45.50
CA ILE A 8 5.64 58.18 -46.02
C ILE A 8 6.68 57.15 -46.50
N LYS A 9 7.84 57.61 -47.01
CA LYS A 9 8.88 56.74 -47.59
C LYS A 9 9.59 55.81 -46.60
N HIS A 10 9.58 56.13 -45.30
CA HIS A 10 10.19 55.28 -44.26
C HIS A 10 9.16 54.46 -43.47
N ILE A 11 7.88 54.84 -43.52
CA ILE A 11 6.80 54.10 -42.87
C ILE A 11 6.46 52.81 -43.65
N LEU A 12 6.46 52.87 -44.99
CA LEU A 12 6.11 51.72 -45.83
C LEU A 12 7.09 50.52 -45.69
N PRO A 13 8.43 50.71 -45.69
CA PRO A 13 9.37 49.62 -45.45
C PRO A 13 9.26 49.03 -44.04
N CYS A 14 9.08 49.88 -43.01
CA CYS A 14 8.89 49.42 -41.63
C CYS A 14 7.59 48.62 -41.46
N LEU A 15 6.49 49.02 -42.11
CA LEU A 15 5.26 48.21 -42.13
C LEU A 15 5.46 46.88 -42.86
N PHE A 16 6.23 46.86 -43.96
CA PHE A 16 6.57 45.61 -44.65
C PHE A 16 7.42 44.69 -43.78
N THR A 17 8.46 45.18 -43.11
CA THR A 17 9.28 44.36 -42.19
C THR A 17 8.49 43.91 -40.96
N LEU A 18 7.63 44.76 -40.40
CA LEU A 18 6.74 44.37 -39.29
C LEU A 18 5.73 43.31 -39.75
N SER A 19 5.14 43.44 -40.94
CA SER A 19 4.20 42.45 -41.48
C SER A 19 4.89 41.12 -41.81
N PHE A 20 6.13 41.14 -42.34
CA PHE A 20 6.92 39.92 -42.53
C PHE A 20 7.31 39.28 -41.20
N SER A 21 7.61 40.09 -40.17
CA SER A 21 7.90 39.59 -38.81
C SER A 21 6.65 38.95 -38.19
N ILE A 22 5.50 39.60 -38.32
CA ILE A 22 4.20 39.09 -37.85
C ILE A 22 3.79 37.84 -38.63
N LEU A 23 3.97 37.80 -39.96
CA LEU A 23 3.71 36.60 -40.77
C LEU A 23 4.69 35.46 -40.44
N TYR A 24 5.95 35.77 -40.13
CA TYR A 24 6.94 34.78 -39.66
C TYR A 24 6.53 34.22 -38.30
N TYR A 25 6.12 35.05 -37.34
CA TYR A 25 5.58 34.62 -36.05
C TYR A 25 4.26 33.83 -36.18
N ILE A 26 3.35 34.23 -37.08
CA ILE A 26 2.09 33.49 -37.36
C ILE A 26 2.38 32.15 -38.04
N SER A 27 3.42 32.06 -38.89
CA SER A 27 3.89 30.79 -39.44
C SER A 27 4.64 29.90 -38.43
N ALA A 28 4.95 30.44 -37.25
CA ALA A 28 5.75 29.80 -36.21
C ALA A 28 5.00 29.64 -34.87
N ALA A 29 3.67 29.51 -34.90
CA ALA A 29 2.87 28.98 -33.79
C ALA A 29 1.45 28.57 -34.23
N GLN A 30 1.33 27.42 -34.89
CA GLN A 30 0.16 26.57 -34.67
C GLN A 30 0.63 25.37 -33.85
N ASP A 31 0.47 25.45 -32.53
CA ASP A 31 0.58 24.28 -31.66
C ASP A 31 -0.66 23.41 -31.86
N ILE A 32 -0.61 22.63 -32.94
CA ILE A 32 -1.66 21.66 -33.25
C ILE A 32 -1.46 20.46 -32.31
N ASN A 33 -2.49 20.07 -31.59
CA ASN A 33 -2.54 18.84 -30.79
C ASN A 33 -2.95 17.60 -31.61
N LEU A 34 -3.15 17.78 -32.92
CA LEU A 34 -3.79 16.88 -33.87
C LEU A 34 -2.89 16.65 -35.09
N ILE A 35 -2.89 15.42 -35.61
CA ILE A 35 -2.30 15.03 -36.89
C ILE A 35 -3.42 14.48 -37.78
N THR A 36 -3.59 15.06 -38.97
CA THR A 36 -4.44 14.54 -40.04
C THR A 36 -3.63 13.76 -41.09
N THR A 37 -4.29 13.08 -42.03
CA THR A 37 -3.66 12.33 -43.14
C THR A 37 -2.76 13.18 -44.04
N SER A 38 -2.96 14.50 -44.10
CA SER A 38 -2.11 15.44 -44.85
C SER A 38 -0.93 16.01 -44.05
N GLN A 39 -0.82 15.70 -42.76
CA GLN A 39 0.19 16.25 -41.85
C GLN A 39 1.25 15.21 -41.47
N TYR A 40 2.43 15.70 -41.14
CA TYR A 40 3.56 14.89 -40.69
C TYR A 40 4.46 15.73 -39.78
N ILE A 41 5.19 15.06 -38.89
CA ILE A 41 6.18 15.64 -37.99
C ILE A 41 7.56 15.21 -38.48
N LEU A 42 8.43 16.19 -38.71
CA LEU A 42 9.86 16.01 -38.95
C LEU A 42 10.66 16.15 -37.64
N ASP A 43 11.93 15.77 -37.70
CA ASP A 43 12.84 15.69 -36.56
C ASP A 43 12.88 16.90 -35.59
N LYS A 44 12.72 18.12 -36.12
CA LYS A 44 12.77 19.38 -35.35
C LYS A 44 11.38 19.96 -35.02
N GLN A 45 10.32 19.23 -35.34
CA GLN A 45 8.94 19.63 -35.08
C GLN A 45 8.39 18.83 -33.89
N THR A 46 7.42 19.41 -33.18
CA THR A 46 6.73 18.76 -32.06
C THR A 46 5.23 18.99 -32.15
N LEU A 47 4.46 17.98 -31.74
CA LEU A 47 3.05 18.12 -31.38
C LEU A 47 2.98 18.53 -29.90
N VAL A 48 2.04 19.41 -29.53
CA VAL A 48 1.85 19.85 -28.13
C VAL A 48 0.42 19.54 -27.71
N SER A 49 0.21 19.06 -26.48
CA SER A 49 -1.14 18.84 -25.96
C SER A 49 -1.87 20.16 -25.72
N SER A 50 -3.21 20.17 -25.77
CA SER A 50 -4.06 21.37 -25.76
C SER A 50 -3.84 22.33 -24.57
N GLY A 51 -3.54 21.79 -23.40
CA GLY A 51 -3.22 22.52 -22.17
C GLY A 51 -1.72 22.54 -21.87
N GLU A 52 -0.88 22.37 -22.89
CA GLU A 52 0.58 22.49 -22.84
C GLU A 52 1.28 21.58 -21.80
N LYS A 53 0.69 20.43 -21.47
CA LYS A 53 1.26 19.49 -20.47
C LYS A 53 2.30 18.54 -21.06
N PHE A 54 2.05 18.05 -22.27
CA PHE A 54 2.90 17.06 -22.95
C PHE A 54 3.31 17.51 -24.34
N LYS A 55 4.48 17.03 -24.79
CA LYS A 55 4.98 17.17 -26.16
C LYS A 55 5.30 15.80 -26.74
N LEU A 56 5.07 15.67 -28.05
CA LEU A 56 5.49 14.52 -28.86
C LEU A 56 6.44 15.01 -29.96
N GLY A 57 7.48 14.25 -30.25
CA GLY A 57 8.39 14.53 -31.36
C GLY A 57 9.57 13.57 -31.41
N PHE A 58 10.60 13.93 -32.18
CA PHE A 58 11.85 13.17 -32.25
C PHE A 58 12.85 13.63 -31.18
N PHE A 59 13.55 12.67 -30.59
CA PHE A 59 14.59 12.92 -29.59
C PHE A 59 15.70 11.84 -29.66
N SER A 60 16.82 12.11 -29.00
CA SER A 60 17.95 11.20 -28.83
C SER A 60 18.23 11.02 -27.34
N LEU A 61 18.71 9.84 -26.93
CA LEU A 61 19.08 9.56 -25.55
C LEU A 61 20.59 9.73 -25.36
N GLY A 62 20.99 10.75 -24.60
CA GLY A 62 22.38 11.15 -24.41
C GLY A 62 22.92 12.03 -25.55
N GLU A 63 23.88 12.90 -25.22
CA GLU A 63 24.33 13.99 -26.09
C GLU A 63 25.00 13.54 -27.40
N ASN A 64 25.60 12.36 -27.42
CA ASN A 64 26.36 11.82 -28.56
C ASN A 64 25.65 10.66 -29.28
N SER A 65 24.37 10.41 -29.00
CA SER A 65 23.65 9.28 -29.59
C SER A 65 23.07 9.62 -30.97
N VAL A 66 23.51 8.87 -31.98
CA VAL A 66 22.93 8.91 -33.34
C VAL A 66 21.55 8.25 -33.42
N ASN A 67 21.18 7.46 -32.40
CA ASN A 67 19.88 6.78 -32.36
C ASN A 67 18.77 7.81 -32.12
N ARG A 68 17.78 7.83 -33.01
CA ARG A 68 16.62 8.72 -32.96
C ARG A 68 15.34 7.95 -32.69
N TYR A 69 14.55 8.48 -31.77
CA TYR A 69 13.30 7.90 -31.30
C TYR A 69 12.16 8.92 -31.42
N VAL A 70 10.95 8.44 -31.67
CA VAL A 70 9.71 9.21 -31.48
C VAL A 70 9.13 8.86 -30.12
N GLY A 71 8.77 9.88 -29.34
CA GLY A 71 8.21 9.67 -28.01
C GLY A 71 7.42 10.86 -27.50
N ILE A 72 6.85 10.70 -26.31
CA ILE A 72 6.09 11.70 -25.57
C ILE A 72 6.87 12.04 -24.30
N TRP A 73 6.95 13.32 -23.93
CA TRP A 73 7.55 13.81 -22.69
C TRP A 73 6.77 15.00 -22.13
N PHE A 74 7.06 15.37 -20.88
CA PHE A 74 6.48 16.56 -20.24
C PHE A 74 6.98 17.84 -20.91
N ASN A 75 6.07 18.74 -21.30
CA ASN A 75 6.42 20.00 -21.96
C ASN A 75 7.15 20.98 -21.01
N SER A 76 6.69 21.05 -19.76
CA SER A 76 7.16 22.02 -18.75
C SER A 76 8.46 21.64 -18.04
N ILE A 77 9.06 20.49 -18.39
CA ILE A 77 10.26 19.96 -17.75
C ILE A 77 11.44 20.06 -18.74
N PRO A 78 12.61 20.58 -18.32
CA PRO A 78 13.79 20.67 -19.19
C PRO A 78 14.27 19.29 -19.68
N GLY A 79 14.49 19.18 -20.99
CA GLY A 79 14.95 17.96 -21.64
C GLY A 79 13.87 16.87 -21.79
N PRO A 80 14.11 15.83 -22.61
CA PRO A 80 13.12 14.78 -22.87
C PRO A 80 13.00 13.83 -21.67
N THR A 81 12.21 14.20 -20.65
CA THR A 81 11.71 13.23 -19.66
C THR A 81 10.61 12.40 -20.30
N THR A 82 11.01 11.35 -21.02
CA THR A 82 10.10 10.50 -21.79
C THR A 82 9.15 9.70 -20.90
N VAL A 83 7.87 9.70 -21.28
CA VAL A 83 6.81 8.87 -20.68
C VAL A 83 6.35 7.73 -21.60
N TRP A 84 6.60 7.86 -22.90
CA TRP A 84 6.28 6.84 -23.90
C TRP A 84 7.21 6.95 -25.10
N ILE A 85 7.58 5.82 -25.72
CA ILE A 85 8.45 5.76 -26.90
C ILE A 85 7.85 4.77 -27.91
N ALA A 86 7.67 5.21 -29.16
CA ALA A 86 7.12 4.41 -30.24
C ALA A 86 8.12 3.33 -30.69
N ASN A 87 9.20 3.74 -31.34
CA ASN A 87 10.17 2.86 -32.00
C ASN A 87 11.29 2.40 -31.04
N ARG A 88 10.96 2.08 -29.78
CA ARG A 88 11.93 1.79 -28.70
C ARG A 88 12.91 0.64 -29.02
N ASP A 89 12.46 -0.36 -29.76
CA ASP A 89 13.24 -1.53 -30.17
C ASP A 89 13.89 -1.39 -31.56
N LYS A 90 13.55 -0.34 -32.32
CA LYS A 90 14.04 -0.07 -33.68
C LYS A 90 14.31 1.43 -33.87
N PRO A 91 15.37 1.98 -33.26
CA PRO A 91 15.77 3.37 -33.49
C PRO A 91 16.01 3.67 -34.97
N LEU A 92 15.86 4.94 -35.35
CA LEU A 92 16.44 5.45 -36.59
C LEU A 92 17.91 5.79 -36.35
N ASN A 93 18.73 5.73 -37.40
CA ASN A 93 20.18 5.97 -37.31
C ASN A 93 20.59 7.42 -37.62
N ASP A 94 19.62 8.28 -37.91
CA ASP A 94 19.81 9.69 -38.28
C ASP A 94 18.54 10.51 -38.00
N SER A 95 18.59 11.81 -38.33
CA SER A 95 17.50 12.78 -38.20
C SER A 95 16.65 12.94 -39.48
N SER A 96 16.61 11.95 -40.36
CA SER A 96 15.78 11.96 -41.59
C SER A 96 14.35 11.42 -41.37
N GLY A 97 14.02 11.10 -40.12
CA GLY A 97 12.77 10.46 -39.73
C GLY A 97 11.52 11.29 -40.00
N VAL A 98 10.42 10.59 -40.30
CA VAL A 98 9.09 11.18 -40.48
C VAL A 98 8.08 10.40 -39.63
N PHE A 99 7.32 11.11 -38.80
CA PHE A 99 6.18 10.55 -38.07
C PHE A 99 4.88 11.08 -38.68
N LYS A 100 4.02 10.19 -39.16
CA LYS A 100 2.78 10.58 -39.86
C LYS A 100 1.70 9.51 -39.75
N ILE A 101 0.51 9.85 -40.23
CA ILE A 101 -0.49 8.85 -40.64
C ILE A 101 -0.15 8.34 -42.05
N ALA A 102 -0.11 7.03 -42.22
CA ALA A 102 0.10 6.35 -43.49
C ALA A 102 -1.22 6.19 -44.27
N ASP A 103 -1.10 5.80 -45.53
CA ASP A 103 -2.22 5.77 -46.48
C ASP A 103 -3.23 4.64 -46.18
N ASP A 104 -2.88 3.74 -45.24
CA ASP A 104 -3.73 2.70 -44.65
C ASP A 104 -4.47 3.15 -43.38
N GLY A 105 -4.23 4.38 -42.90
CA GLY A 105 -4.81 4.95 -41.67
C GLY A 105 -4.01 4.67 -40.39
N ASN A 106 -2.89 3.93 -40.45
CA ASN A 106 -2.05 3.70 -39.27
C ASN A 106 -1.10 4.86 -39.00
N LEU A 107 -0.74 5.09 -37.73
CA LEU A 107 0.43 5.91 -37.41
C LEU A 107 1.70 5.12 -37.74
N VAL A 108 2.71 5.81 -38.28
CA VAL A 108 4.00 5.22 -38.65
C VAL A 108 5.18 6.11 -38.28
N VAL A 109 6.28 5.49 -37.90
CA VAL A 109 7.63 6.10 -37.90
C VAL A 109 8.37 5.56 -39.13
N LEU A 110 8.79 6.44 -40.02
CA LEU A 110 9.55 6.11 -41.23
C LEU A 110 11.00 6.59 -41.12
N ASP A 111 11.94 5.84 -41.71
CA ASP A 111 13.30 6.34 -42.00
C ASP A 111 13.34 7.21 -43.28
N GLY A 112 14.46 7.85 -43.58
CA GLY A 112 14.63 8.66 -44.80
C GLY A 112 14.60 7.88 -46.11
N ARG A 113 14.59 6.54 -46.07
CA ARG A 113 14.36 5.66 -47.22
C ARG A 113 12.89 5.19 -47.30
N LYS A 114 12.01 5.69 -46.42
CA LYS A 114 10.60 5.33 -46.25
C LYS A 114 10.35 3.91 -45.74
N ASN A 115 11.33 3.26 -45.12
CA ASN A 115 11.10 1.99 -44.43
C ASN A 115 10.38 2.25 -43.11
N ILE A 116 9.42 1.37 -42.76
CA ILE A 116 8.71 1.44 -41.49
C ILE A 116 9.63 0.97 -40.35
N ALA A 117 9.89 1.87 -39.40
CA ALA A 117 10.57 1.57 -38.13
C ALA A 117 9.57 1.14 -37.04
N TRP A 118 8.35 1.70 -37.07
CA TRP A 118 7.26 1.36 -36.15
C TRP A 118 5.91 1.70 -36.77
N SER A 119 4.85 0.97 -36.39
CA SER A 119 3.46 1.28 -36.71
C SER A 119 2.52 0.91 -35.57
N THR A 120 1.27 1.40 -35.62
CA THR A 120 0.19 1.01 -34.71
C THR A 120 -0.43 -0.36 -35.04
N ASP A 121 -0.18 -0.91 -36.24
CA ASP A 121 -0.61 -2.24 -36.69
C ASP A 121 -2.13 -2.54 -36.51
N VAL A 122 -2.97 -1.49 -36.58
CA VAL A 122 -4.43 -1.62 -36.47
C VAL A 122 -4.98 -2.24 -37.75
N SER A 123 -5.68 -3.37 -37.60
CA SER A 123 -6.36 -4.07 -38.69
C SER A 123 -7.79 -3.57 -38.87
N ASN A 124 -8.30 -3.64 -40.11
CA ASN A 124 -9.68 -3.29 -40.47
C ASN A 124 -10.08 -1.84 -40.10
N ILE A 125 -9.19 -0.88 -40.32
CA ILE A 125 -9.54 0.55 -40.31
C ILE A 125 -10.60 0.78 -41.41
N PRO A 126 -11.78 1.36 -41.10
CA PRO A 126 -12.79 1.64 -42.11
C PRO A 126 -12.29 2.64 -43.16
N SER A 127 -12.88 2.60 -44.35
CA SER A 127 -12.52 3.48 -45.48
C SER A 127 -13.00 4.93 -45.27
N GLY A 128 -12.30 5.64 -44.38
CA GLY A 128 -12.43 7.07 -44.08
C GLY A 128 -11.16 7.57 -43.38
N ASP A 129 -10.93 8.88 -43.39
CA ASP A 129 -9.72 9.47 -42.78
C ASP A 129 -9.63 9.18 -41.28
N THR A 130 -8.42 8.96 -40.79
CA THR A 130 -8.09 8.87 -39.37
C THR A 130 -7.41 10.14 -38.88
N THR A 131 -7.58 10.48 -37.61
CA THR A 131 -6.81 11.53 -36.93
C THR A 131 -6.13 11.01 -35.68
N ALA A 132 -4.96 11.56 -35.36
CA ALA A 132 -4.24 11.27 -34.12
C ALA A 132 -4.16 12.52 -33.24
N GLU A 133 -4.45 12.38 -31.95
CA GLU A 133 -4.53 13.49 -31.00
C GLU A 133 -3.68 13.22 -29.76
N LEU A 134 -2.86 14.19 -29.33
CA LEU A 134 -2.14 14.15 -28.06
C LEU A 134 -2.95 14.83 -26.96
N MET A 135 -3.45 14.02 -26.02
CA MET A 135 -4.26 14.45 -24.88
C MET A 135 -3.40 15.08 -23.77
N ASP A 136 -4.01 15.96 -22.96
CA ASP A 136 -3.39 16.53 -21.75
C ASP A 136 -3.12 15.51 -20.62
N THR A 137 -3.53 14.26 -20.79
CA THR A 137 -3.12 13.13 -19.94
C THR A 137 -1.77 12.54 -20.35
N GLY A 138 -1.26 12.86 -21.54
CA GLY A 138 -0.10 12.21 -22.16
C GLY A 138 -0.46 11.00 -23.02
N ASN A 139 -1.75 10.69 -23.17
CA ASN A 139 -2.24 9.65 -24.07
C ASN A 139 -2.27 10.16 -25.52
N LEU A 140 -1.70 9.40 -26.45
CA LEU A 140 -1.81 9.64 -27.89
C LEU A 140 -2.88 8.70 -28.43
N ILE A 141 -3.95 9.26 -28.99
CA ILE A 141 -5.13 8.53 -29.44
C ILE A 141 -5.25 8.62 -30.95
N LEU A 142 -5.22 7.48 -31.64
CA LEU A 142 -5.62 7.35 -33.05
C LEU A 142 -7.10 7.00 -33.11
N ARG A 143 -7.88 7.74 -33.90
CA ARG A 143 -9.33 7.57 -34.04
C ARG A 143 -9.80 7.81 -35.46
N GLU A 144 -11.01 7.34 -35.77
CA GLU A 144 -11.74 7.74 -36.98
C GLU A 144 -12.02 9.26 -36.93
N THR A 145 -11.97 9.93 -38.08
CA THR A 145 -12.36 11.36 -38.17
C THR A 145 -13.83 11.53 -37.78
N ALA A 146 -14.16 12.62 -37.09
CA ALA A 146 -15.53 12.89 -36.68
C ALA A 146 -16.43 13.10 -37.90
N ASN A 147 -17.51 12.32 -37.98
CA ASN A 147 -18.55 12.49 -39.00
C ASN A 147 -19.36 13.77 -38.73
N SER A 148 -20.07 14.25 -39.76
CA SER A 148 -20.92 15.46 -39.75
C SER A 148 -22.02 15.48 -38.66
N SER A 149 -22.22 14.37 -37.95
CA SER A 149 -23.13 14.21 -36.80
C SER A 149 -22.58 14.75 -35.47
N GLY A 150 -21.34 15.26 -35.42
CA GLY A 150 -20.77 15.87 -34.21
C GLY A 150 -20.34 14.88 -33.12
N SER A 151 -20.39 13.58 -33.40
CA SER A 151 -19.86 12.53 -32.54
C SER A 151 -18.37 12.33 -32.80
N ASN A 152 -17.54 12.33 -31.74
CA ASN A 152 -16.15 11.89 -31.82
C ASN A 152 -16.08 10.49 -32.46
N GLY A 153 -15.22 10.32 -33.47
CA GLY A 153 -15.05 9.03 -34.13
C GLY A 153 -14.46 7.96 -33.20
N ARG A 154 -14.64 6.70 -33.58
CA ARG A 154 -14.25 5.56 -32.75
C ARG A 154 -12.74 5.55 -32.52
N ILE A 155 -12.33 5.30 -31.27
CA ILE A 155 -10.94 5.07 -30.91
C ILE A 155 -10.46 3.77 -31.56
N LEU A 156 -9.32 3.84 -32.26
CA LEU A 156 -8.69 2.74 -32.97
C LEU A 156 -7.49 2.20 -32.18
N TRP A 157 -6.70 3.10 -31.58
CA TRP A 157 -5.49 2.78 -30.82
C TRP A 157 -5.16 3.89 -29.82
N GLU A 158 -4.55 3.53 -28.69
CA GLU A 158 -4.14 4.45 -27.61
C GLU A 158 -2.74 4.10 -27.10
N SER A 159 -1.86 5.10 -26.90
CA SER A 159 -0.52 4.85 -26.35
C SER A 159 -0.56 4.31 -24.92
N PHE A 160 -1.62 4.61 -24.16
CA PHE A 160 -1.85 4.10 -22.81
C PHE A 160 -2.10 2.58 -22.76
N ASP A 161 -2.65 1.99 -23.82
CA ASP A 161 -2.83 0.54 -23.96
C ASP A 161 -1.52 -0.16 -24.42
N HIS A 162 -0.51 0.61 -24.85
CA HIS A 162 0.81 0.17 -25.30
C HIS A 162 1.97 0.85 -24.52
N PRO A 163 2.02 0.72 -23.17
CA PRO A 163 2.97 1.45 -22.35
C PRO A 163 4.43 1.01 -22.56
N SER A 164 5.36 1.94 -22.33
CA SER A 164 6.80 1.65 -22.31
C SER A 164 7.24 1.15 -20.92
N ASN A 165 8.04 1.94 -20.19
CA ASN A 165 8.48 1.68 -18.82
C ASN A 165 7.79 2.57 -17.77
N VAL A 166 6.94 3.51 -18.18
CA VAL A 166 6.33 4.52 -17.30
C VAL A 166 4.85 4.24 -17.09
N PHE A 167 4.38 4.47 -15.86
CA PHE A 167 2.97 4.59 -15.50
C PHE A 167 2.68 6.03 -15.06
N LEU A 168 1.66 6.64 -15.67
CA LEU A 168 1.18 7.99 -15.37
C LEU A 168 -0.16 7.96 -14.65
N PRO A 169 -0.51 9.02 -13.89
CA PRO A 169 -1.87 9.21 -13.41
C PRO A 169 -2.87 9.21 -14.57
N GLY A 170 -4.05 8.60 -14.37
CA GLY A 170 -5.04 8.39 -15.42
C GLY A 170 -4.79 7.22 -16.39
N MET A 171 -3.61 6.59 -16.39
CA MET A 171 -3.40 5.33 -17.13
C MET A 171 -4.20 4.18 -16.51
N LYS A 172 -4.52 3.17 -17.32
CA LYS A 172 -5.18 1.93 -16.91
C LYS A 172 -4.22 0.76 -17.09
N PHE A 173 -3.58 0.36 -16.02
CA PHE A 173 -2.61 -0.74 -15.98
C PHE A 173 -3.33 -2.04 -15.60
N GLY A 174 -3.40 -3.03 -16.49
CA GLY A 174 -4.23 -4.19 -16.21
C GLY A 174 -4.32 -5.26 -17.29
N VAL A 175 -5.28 -6.16 -17.11
CA VAL A 175 -5.50 -7.34 -17.94
C VAL A 175 -6.93 -7.34 -18.46
N ASN A 176 -7.09 -7.45 -19.78
CA ASN A 176 -8.38 -7.75 -20.38
C ASN A 176 -8.72 -9.23 -20.11
N VAL A 177 -9.93 -9.48 -19.59
CA VAL A 177 -10.46 -10.82 -19.29
C VAL A 177 -10.67 -11.63 -20.59
N LYS A 178 -10.79 -10.94 -21.74
CA LYS A 178 -10.68 -11.54 -23.08
C LYS A 178 -9.24 -11.40 -23.62
N PRO A 179 -8.69 -12.43 -24.30
CA PRO A 179 -7.35 -12.37 -24.86
C PRO A 179 -7.24 -11.25 -25.91
N GLY A 180 -6.21 -10.40 -25.80
CA GLY A 180 -5.93 -9.34 -26.77
C GLY A 180 -4.88 -8.35 -26.27
N LEU A 181 -5.12 -7.71 -25.12
CA LEU A 181 -4.16 -6.79 -24.51
C LEU A 181 -3.80 -7.21 -23.09
N LYS A 182 -2.49 -7.38 -22.85
CA LYS A 182 -1.87 -7.39 -21.53
C LYS A 182 -1.24 -6.03 -21.35
N GLY A 183 -1.87 -5.15 -20.56
CA GLY A 183 -1.33 -3.84 -20.19
C GLY A 183 -0.19 -4.00 -19.19
N LYS A 184 0.91 -4.63 -19.62
CA LYS A 184 2.14 -4.83 -18.85
C LYS A 184 3.10 -3.66 -19.11
N ILE A 185 3.79 -3.19 -18.09
CA ILE A 185 4.82 -2.16 -18.23
C ILE A 185 6.17 -2.87 -18.25
N THR A 186 7.04 -2.53 -19.19
CA THR A 186 8.28 -3.28 -19.44
C THR A 186 9.48 -2.36 -19.37
N SER A 187 10.47 -2.72 -18.55
CA SER A 187 11.65 -1.90 -18.26
C SER A 187 12.42 -1.55 -19.54
N TRP A 188 13.26 -0.53 -19.46
CA TRP A 188 14.33 -0.35 -20.44
C TRP A 188 15.41 -1.42 -20.25
N ARG A 189 16.23 -1.66 -21.27
CA ARG A 189 17.38 -2.57 -21.19
C ARG A 189 18.45 -2.04 -20.25
N ASN A 190 18.70 -0.73 -20.29
CA ASN A 190 19.56 0.00 -19.35
C ASN A 190 19.19 1.50 -19.37
N SER A 191 19.94 2.34 -18.67
CA SER A 191 19.67 3.79 -18.56
C SER A 191 19.89 4.59 -19.86
N SER A 192 20.57 4.02 -20.86
CA SER A 192 20.88 4.69 -22.14
C SER A 192 20.23 4.01 -23.36
N ASP A 193 19.70 2.79 -23.19
CA ASP A 193 19.03 2.00 -24.23
C ASP A 193 17.56 1.74 -23.83
N PRO A 194 16.58 2.37 -24.51
CA PRO A 194 15.17 2.25 -24.19
C PRO A 194 14.54 0.97 -24.75
N SER A 195 15.28 0.12 -25.46
CA SER A 195 14.77 -1.16 -25.95
C SER A 195 14.24 -2.02 -24.81
N THR A 196 13.45 -3.03 -25.17
CA THR A 196 12.76 -3.94 -24.25
C THR A 196 13.76 -4.63 -23.32
N GLY A 197 13.65 -4.34 -22.02
CA GLY A 197 14.44 -4.93 -20.95
C GLY A 197 13.82 -6.20 -20.37
N SER A 198 14.45 -6.72 -19.32
CA SER A 198 14.13 -8.03 -18.74
C SER A 198 12.97 -8.03 -17.74
N PHE A 199 12.57 -6.87 -17.20
CA PHE A 199 11.56 -6.80 -16.14
C PHE A 199 10.19 -6.36 -16.65
N THR A 200 9.14 -7.05 -16.21
CA THR A 200 7.73 -6.64 -16.42
C THR A 200 7.03 -6.37 -15.10
N LEU A 201 6.28 -5.27 -15.05
CA LEU A 201 5.25 -5.02 -14.05
C LEU A 201 3.94 -5.58 -14.60
N GLU A 202 3.28 -6.44 -13.83
CA GLU A 202 2.00 -7.06 -14.18
C GLU A 202 1.00 -6.96 -13.02
N LEU A 203 -0.30 -6.99 -13.34
CA LEU A 203 -1.38 -7.06 -12.37
C LEU A 203 -1.96 -8.48 -12.38
N ASP A 204 -2.02 -9.14 -11.23
CA ASP A 204 -2.69 -10.43 -11.10
C ASP A 204 -4.22 -10.25 -11.17
N PRO A 205 -4.92 -10.82 -12.18
CA PRO A 205 -6.37 -10.71 -12.31
C PRO A 205 -7.15 -11.62 -11.33
N SER A 206 -6.47 -12.45 -10.52
CA SER A 206 -7.08 -13.31 -9.50
C SER A 206 -7.96 -12.52 -8.52
N ARG A 207 -8.74 -13.22 -7.67
CA ARG A 207 -9.60 -12.55 -6.68
C ARG A 207 -8.79 -11.68 -5.70
N LEU A 208 -7.61 -12.15 -5.31
CA LEU A 208 -6.70 -11.47 -4.39
C LEU A 208 -5.63 -10.71 -5.17
N SER A 209 -6.06 -9.84 -6.09
CA SER A 209 -5.19 -9.09 -7.01
C SER A 209 -4.01 -8.42 -6.31
N GLN A 210 -2.84 -8.56 -6.93
CA GLN A 210 -1.56 -8.00 -6.49
C GLN A 210 -0.85 -7.38 -7.71
N ILE A 211 -0.03 -6.36 -7.49
CA ILE A 211 1.00 -5.96 -8.46
C ILE A 211 2.19 -6.89 -8.27
N ILE A 212 2.73 -7.40 -9.37
CA ILE A 212 3.91 -8.26 -9.38
C ILE A 212 4.96 -7.70 -10.35
N ILE A 213 6.24 -7.87 -10.01
CA ILE A 213 7.36 -7.64 -10.92
C ILE A 213 7.97 -9.00 -11.24
N LYS A 214 8.09 -9.34 -12.52
CA LYS A 214 8.76 -10.55 -13.00
C LYS A 214 10.06 -10.20 -13.68
N ASP A 215 11.07 -11.02 -13.45
CA ASP A 215 12.23 -11.14 -14.32
C ASP A 215 11.92 -12.19 -15.39
N VAL A 216 11.66 -11.71 -16.61
CA VAL A 216 11.31 -12.55 -17.77
C VAL A 216 12.53 -13.31 -18.28
N SER A 217 13.75 -12.86 -17.99
CA SER A 217 14.98 -13.56 -18.42
C SER A 217 15.25 -14.83 -17.62
N ASN A 218 14.73 -14.92 -16.39
CA ASN A 218 14.88 -16.06 -15.48
C ASN A 218 13.54 -16.75 -15.11
N ASP A 219 12.43 -16.37 -15.77
CA ASP A 219 11.04 -16.76 -15.44
C ASP A 219 10.72 -16.72 -13.94
N LYS A 220 11.17 -15.65 -13.27
CA LYS A 220 11.14 -15.55 -11.80
C LYS A 220 10.30 -14.38 -11.33
N LEU A 221 9.40 -14.63 -10.37
CA LEU A 221 8.76 -13.58 -9.59
C LEU A 221 9.82 -12.87 -8.72
N TYR A 222 9.96 -11.56 -8.94
CA TYR A 222 11.03 -10.73 -8.36
C TYR A 222 10.54 -9.93 -7.15
N TRP A 223 9.31 -9.41 -7.23
CA TRP A 223 8.63 -8.67 -6.15
C TRP A 223 7.11 -8.82 -6.27
N ARG A 224 6.39 -8.68 -5.15
CA ARG A 224 4.92 -8.56 -5.11
C ARG A 224 4.46 -7.55 -4.05
N SER A 225 3.36 -6.87 -4.33
CA SER A 225 2.72 -5.88 -3.45
C SER A 225 1.93 -6.49 -2.29
N GLY A 226 1.61 -7.79 -2.35
CA GLY A 226 0.55 -8.38 -1.52
C GLY A 226 -0.86 -8.02 -2.03
N PRO A 227 -1.92 -8.66 -1.49
CA PRO A 227 -3.32 -8.43 -1.89
C PRO A 227 -3.81 -6.98 -1.74
N TRP A 228 -4.70 -6.58 -2.64
CA TRP A 228 -5.46 -5.33 -2.57
C TRP A 228 -6.63 -5.42 -1.58
N ASN A 229 -6.75 -4.49 -0.63
CA ASN A 229 -7.86 -4.42 0.35
C ASN A 229 -8.88 -3.32 0.07
N ASN A 230 -9.13 -2.98 -1.21
CA ASN A 230 -9.98 -1.86 -1.62
C ASN A 230 -9.48 -0.46 -1.21
N ARG A 231 -8.33 -0.34 -0.54
CA ARG A 231 -7.69 0.94 -0.18
C ARG A 231 -6.19 0.97 -0.50
N VAL A 232 -5.48 -0.09 -0.13
CA VAL A 232 -4.03 -0.25 -0.28
C VAL A 232 -3.67 -1.68 -0.66
N PHE A 233 -2.45 -1.89 -1.14
CA PHE A 233 -1.86 -3.23 -1.20
C PHE A 233 -1.22 -3.54 0.15
N ILE A 234 -1.72 -4.56 0.86
CA ILE A 234 -1.39 -4.78 2.29
C ILE A 234 0.06 -5.20 2.54
N GLY A 235 0.81 -5.54 1.49
CA GLY A 235 2.25 -5.81 1.54
C GLY A 235 3.14 -4.61 1.20
N ILE A 236 2.57 -3.41 1.00
CA ILE A 236 3.32 -2.15 0.87
C ILE A 236 3.07 -1.31 2.13
N PRO A 237 3.96 -1.36 3.14
CA PRO A 237 3.67 -0.79 4.46
C PRO A 237 3.67 0.75 4.49
N THR A 238 4.27 1.40 3.49
CA THR A 238 4.26 2.86 3.31
C THR A 238 3.10 3.35 2.44
N MET A 239 2.22 2.45 1.98
CA MET A 239 1.11 2.84 1.13
C MET A 239 -0.04 3.39 1.97
N TYR A 240 -0.41 4.64 1.71
CA TYR A 240 -1.58 5.30 2.29
C TYR A 240 -2.60 5.64 1.20
N ASN A 241 -3.87 5.66 1.57
CA ASN A 241 -4.97 6.09 0.70
C ASN A 241 -5.53 7.40 1.23
N VAL A 242 -5.59 8.43 0.39
CA VAL A 242 -6.35 9.66 0.66
C VAL A 242 -7.59 9.59 -0.22
N PHE A 243 -8.77 9.93 0.30
CA PHE A 243 -10.09 9.74 -0.36
C PHE A 243 -10.22 10.14 -1.84
N VAL A 244 -9.34 10.98 -2.36
CA VAL A 244 -9.29 11.46 -3.76
C VAL A 244 -7.95 11.23 -4.48
N ASN A 245 -6.92 10.73 -3.79
CA ASN A 245 -5.57 10.51 -4.33
C ASN A 245 -5.06 9.12 -3.92
N GLY A 246 -4.79 8.28 -4.92
CA GLY A 246 -4.30 6.93 -4.69
C GLY A 246 -4.62 5.97 -5.83
N PHE A 247 -4.12 4.75 -5.71
CA PHE A 247 -4.45 3.68 -6.64
C PHE A 247 -5.90 3.21 -6.42
N ASN A 248 -6.57 2.87 -7.50
CA ASN A 248 -7.92 2.30 -7.53
C ASN A 248 -7.90 1.06 -8.41
N LEU A 249 -8.22 -0.10 -7.83
CA LEU A 249 -8.43 -1.33 -8.58
C LEU A 249 -9.90 -1.38 -9.04
N VAL A 250 -10.10 -1.40 -10.36
CA VAL A 250 -11.40 -1.55 -10.99
C VAL A 250 -11.51 -2.96 -11.57
N ARG A 251 -12.61 -3.64 -11.26
CA ARG A 251 -12.97 -4.94 -11.82
C ARG A 251 -14.35 -4.82 -12.46
N ASP A 252 -14.38 -4.90 -13.78
CA ASP A 252 -15.61 -4.99 -14.57
C ASP A 252 -15.73 -6.38 -15.25
N SER A 253 -16.75 -6.58 -16.08
CA SER A 253 -17.00 -7.87 -16.74
C SER A 253 -16.04 -8.19 -17.89
N GLN A 254 -15.18 -7.25 -18.29
CA GLN A 254 -14.26 -7.35 -19.42
C GLN A 254 -12.79 -7.08 -19.06
N ARG A 255 -12.53 -6.33 -17.98
CA ARG A 255 -11.19 -5.86 -17.59
C ARG A 255 -11.00 -5.88 -16.08
N VAL A 256 -9.77 -6.21 -15.65
CA VAL A 256 -9.27 -5.94 -14.30
C VAL A 256 -8.11 -4.98 -14.46
N TYR A 257 -8.25 -3.75 -13.98
CA TYR A 257 -7.20 -2.74 -14.13
C TYR A 257 -7.04 -1.89 -12.87
N LEU A 258 -5.79 -1.50 -12.64
CA LEU A 258 -5.39 -0.50 -11.68
C LEU A 258 -5.31 0.85 -12.40
N THR A 259 -5.82 1.89 -11.78
CA THR A 259 -5.58 3.27 -12.20
C THR A 259 -5.16 4.12 -11.00
N LEU A 260 -4.61 5.29 -11.23
CA LEU A 260 -4.21 6.22 -10.19
C LEU A 260 -5.04 7.50 -10.31
N GLY A 261 -5.85 7.76 -9.28
CA GLY A 261 -6.61 9.01 -9.16
C GLY A 261 -5.67 10.17 -8.86
N TYR A 262 -5.89 11.29 -9.54
CA TYR A 262 -5.07 12.49 -9.48
C TYR A 262 -5.93 13.71 -9.22
N VAL A 263 -5.63 14.45 -8.15
CA VAL A 263 -6.21 15.77 -7.91
C VAL A 263 -5.43 16.83 -8.68
N GLU A 264 -6.15 17.62 -9.48
CA GLU A 264 -5.59 18.78 -10.17
C GLU A 264 -4.93 19.75 -9.18
N ASN A 265 -3.82 20.38 -9.60
CA ASN A 265 -2.92 21.20 -8.78
C ASN A 265 -2.02 20.47 -7.76
N THR A 266 -1.90 19.14 -7.84
CA THR A 266 -0.78 18.42 -7.17
C THR A 266 0.51 18.44 -8.01
N SER A 267 1.64 18.01 -7.43
CA SER A 267 2.93 17.91 -8.12
C SER A 267 2.90 16.86 -9.25
N ILE A 268 3.60 17.13 -10.35
CA ILE A 268 3.71 16.17 -11.46
C ILE A 268 4.33 14.87 -10.94
N THR A 269 3.59 13.78 -11.03
CA THR A 269 3.98 12.45 -10.53
C THR A 269 4.06 11.47 -11.70
N ARG A 270 5.06 10.59 -11.69
CA ARG A 270 5.17 9.42 -12.56
C ARG A 270 5.70 8.22 -11.79
N PHE A 271 5.53 7.02 -12.33
CA PHE A 271 6.18 5.82 -11.81
C PHE A 271 6.97 5.16 -12.93
N ASP A 272 8.21 4.77 -12.66
CA ASP A 272 9.11 4.13 -13.63
C ASP A 272 9.41 2.69 -13.21
N LEU A 273 9.35 1.75 -14.15
CA LEU A 273 9.97 0.43 -14.01
C LEU A 273 11.42 0.50 -14.52
N GLU A 274 12.36 0.45 -13.60
CA GLU A 274 13.79 0.62 -13.87
C GLU A 274 14.44 -0.67 -14.41
N PRO A 275 15.59 -0.57 -15.11
CA PRO A 275 16.30 -1.73 -15.65
C PRO A 275 16.75 -2.79 -14.63
N ASP A 276 16.78 -2.45 -13.33
CA ASP A 276 17.11 -3.38 -12.23
C ASP A 276 15.88 -4.00 -11.53
N GLY A 277 14.69 -3.75 -12.08
CA GLY A 277 13.43 -4.30 -11.59
C GLY A 277 12.81 -3.53 -10.41
N LYS A 278 13.28 -2.33 -10.09
CA LYS A 278 12.57 -1.43 -9.16
C LYS A 278 11.42 -0.71 -9.87
N PHE A 279 10.28 -0.61 -9.18
CA PHE A 279 9.19 0.27 -9.58
C PHE A 279 9.22 1.51 -8.67
N VAL A 280 9.55 2.67 -9.23
CA VAL A 280 9.91 3.89 -8.48
C VAL A 280 8.90 5.00 -8.76
N ARG A 281 8.30 5.57 -7.71
CA ARG A 281 7.51 6.80 -7.80
C ARG A 281 8.46 8.00 -7.81
N ARG A 282 8.30 8.88 -8.80
CA ARG A 282 8.98 10.17 -8.89
C ARG A 282 7.98 11.32 -8.91
N ASP A 283 8.24 12.32 -8.07
CA ASP A 283 7.50 13.57 -8.04
C ASP A 283 8.44 14.71 -8.46
N TRP A 284 7.97 15.64 -9.30
CA TRP A 284 8.75 16.79 -9.77
C TRP A 284 8.76 17.91 -8.71
N ILE A 285 9.95 18.28 -8.23
CA ILE A 285 10.11 19.41 -7.30
C ILE A 285 10.36 20.68 -8.13
N LYS A 286 9.31 21.51 -8.23
CA LYS A 286 9.33 22.74 -9.07
C LYS A 286 10.38 23.77 -8.64
N ASN A 287 10.70 23.86 -7.35
CA ASN A 287 11.68 24.84 -6.84
C ASN A 287 13.11 24.45 -7.21
N ASP A 288 13.42 23.16 -7.17
CA ASP A 288 14.76 22.62 -7.35
C ASP A 288 15.01 22.16 -8.80
N ASN A 289 13.95 22.10 -9.62
CA ASN A 289 13.94 21.62 -11.00
C ASN A 289 14.51 20.20 -11.16
N GLU A 290 14.15 19.32 -10.23
CA GLU A 290 14.57 17.92 -10.23
C GLU A 290 13.43 16.93 -9.92
N TRP A 291 13.67 15.67 -10.27
CA TRP A 291 12.79 14.56 -9.93
C TRP A 291 13.23 13.92 -8.61
N SER A 292 12.37 13.98 -7.60
CA SER A 292 12.60 13.30 -6.32
C SER A 292 11.99 11.91 -6.30
N GLY A 293 12.77 10.91 -5.88
CA GLY A 293 12.31 9.53 -5.70
C GLY A 293 11.59 9.35 -4.37
N VAL A 294 10.26 9.45 -4.39
CA VAL A 294 9.43 9.47 -3.17
C VAL A 294 9.15 8.07 -2.61
N TRP A 295 9.13 7.05 -3.48
CA TRP A 295 8.89 5.65 -3.08
C TRP A 295 9.49 4.68 -4.10
N GLN A 296 9.86 3.48 -3.67
CA GLN A 296 10.27 2.39 -4.56
C GLN A 296 9.82 1.02 -4.04
N SER A 297 9.54 0.09 -4.94
CA SER A 297 9.07 -1.27 -4.59
C SER A 297 10.06 -2.08 -3.76
N ARG A 298 11.36 -1.85 -3.95
CA ARG A 298 12.44 -2.52 -3.21
C ARG A 298 13.33 -1.50 -2.50
N LEU A 299 13.21 -1.44 -1.17
CA LEU A 299 14.05 -0.66 -0.26
C LEU A 299 15.06 -1.55 0.48
N ALA A 300 14.67 -2.78 0.81
CA ALA A 300 15.45 -3.70 1.61
C ALA A 300 15.57 -5.09 0.96
N ASP A 301 16.42 -5.92 1.55
CA ASP A 301 16.66 -7.28 1.10
C ASP A 301 15.43 -8.20 1.28
N CYS A 302 14.56 -7.88 2.24
CA CYS A 302 13.29 -8.57 2.47
C CYS A 302 12.22 -8.32 1.40
N ASP A 303 12.37 -7.29 0.57
CA ASP A 303 11.42 -7.01 -0.51
C ASP A 303 11.68 -7.92 -1.74
N ASN A 304 12.82 -8.63 -1.79
CA ASN A 304 13.03 -9.70 -2.75
C ASN A 304 12.03 -10.83 -2.51
N TYR A 305 11.31 -11.25 -3.55
CA TYR A 305 10.39 -12.37 -3.44
C TYR A 305 11.05 -13.63 -2.87
N SER A 306 10.47 -14.14 -1.79
CA SER A 306 10.86 -15.37 -1.10
C SER A 306 12.29 -15.38 -0.53
N LYS A 307 12.80 -14.22 -0.06
CA LYS A 307 14.15 -14.07 0.53
C LYS A 307 14.50 -15.12 1.61
N CYS A 308 13.52 -15.55 2.43
CA CYS A 308 13.71 -16.49 3.55
C CYS A 308 13.19 -17.92 3.30
N GLY A 309 12.81 -18.24 2.06
CA GLY A 309 12.30 -19.56 1.69
C GLY A 309 10.95 -19.95 2.34
N PRO A 310 10.51 -21.21 2.15
CA PRO A 310 9.28 -21.75 2.73
C PRO A 310 9.22 -21.65 4.25
N PHE A 311 8.12 -21.15 4.81
CA PHE A 311 7.89 -21.00 6.26
C PHE A 311 8.97 -20.19 7.02
N GLY A 312 9.77 -19.40 6.29
CA GLY A 312 10.62 -18.36 6.84
C GLY A 312 9.90 -17.01 6.82
N SER A 313 10.24 -16.15 7.78
CA SER A 313 9.81 -14.75 7.84
C SER A 313 11.02 -13.83 7.73
N CYS A 314 10.93 -12.82 6.86
CA CYS A 314 11.92 -11.76 6.75
C CYS A 314 11.56 -10.57 7.65
N ASP A 315 12.51 -10.03 8.39
CA ASP A 315 12.40 -8.77 9.13
C ASP A 315 13.66 -7.94 8.86
N ALA A 316 13.49 -6.79 8.22
CA ALA A 316 14.61 -5.95 7.79
C ALA A 316 15.37 -5.29 8.96
N LEU A 317 14.81 -5.31 10.18
CA LEU A 317 15.47 -4.84 11.41
C LEU A 317 16.13 -5.98 12.21
N ALA A 318 15.86 -7.24 11.87
CA ALA A 318 16.41 -8.38 12.59
C ALA A 318 17.83 -8.74 12.11
N SER A 319 18.60 -9.37 13.01
CA SER A 319 19.89 -9.98 12.68
C SER A 319 19.94 -11.41 13.23
N PRO A 320 19.94 -12.45 12.39
CA PRO A 320 19.78 -12.40 10.92
C PRO A 320 18.39 -11.90 10.49
N ILE A 321 18.29 -11.37 9.26
CA ILE A 321 17.02 -10.88 8.70
C ILE A 321 15.97 -11.99 8.49
N CYS A 322 16.40 -13.25 8.39
CA CYS A 322 15.51 -14.39 8.21
C CYS A 322 15.41 -15.24 9.48
N SER A 323 14.18 -15.51 9.91
CA SER A 323 13.86 -16.40 11.02
C SER A 323 12.77 -17.40 10.62
N CYS A 324 12.77 -18.60 11.22
CA CYS A 324 11.65 -19.52 11.02
C CYS A 324 10.40 -19.04 11.77
N LEU A 325 9.23 -19.25 11.17
CA LEU A 325 7.96 -19.02 11.84
C LEU A 325 7.87 -19.83 13.15
N LYS A 326 7.13 -19.34 14.14
CA LYS A 326 7.06 -19.97 15.47
C LYS A 326 6.46 -21.38 15.38
N GLY A 327 7.12 -22.38 15.96
CA GLY A 327 6.77 -23.82 15.78
C GLY A 327 7.48 -24.50 14.61
N PHE A 328 8.37 -23.78 13.91
CA PHE A 328 9.20 -24.30 12.82
C PHE A 328 10.70 -24.20 13.17
N GLU A 329 11.53 -24.90 12.40
CA GLU A 329 12.99 -24.90 12.50
C GLU A 329 13.64 -25.01 11.12
N PRO A 330 14.92 -24.60 10.95
CA PRO A 330 15.58 -24.61 9.64
C PRO A 330 15.63 -26.01 9.03
N LYS A 331 15.26 -26.13 7.75
CA LYS A 331 15.35 -27.42 7.03
C LYS A 331 16.80 -27.91 6.91
N SER A 332 17.75 -26.98 6.83
CA SER A 332 19.18 -27.22 6.79
C SER A 332 19.87 -26.20 7.70
N ILE A 333 20.31 -26.65 8.88
CA ILE A 333 20.98 -25.78 9.87
C ILE A 333 22.27 -25.18 9.26
N ASN A 334 23.03 -25.98 8.52
CA ASN A 334 24.27 -25.55 7.89
C ASN A 334 24.05 -24.45 6.84
N GLU A 335 23.00 -24.51 6.02
CA GLU A 335 22.66 -23.42 5.11
C GLU A 335 22.25 -22.16 5.89
N TRP A 336 21.37 -22.33 6.89
CA TRP A 336 20.82 -21.22 7.67
C TRP A 336 21.90 -20.43 8.43
N SER A 337 22.86 -21.13 9.03
CA SER A 337 24.00 -20.54 9.74
C SER A 337 25.00 -19.84 8.80
N ASN A 338 25.04 -20.21 7.51
CA ASN A 338 25.86 -19.56 6.48
C ASN A 338 25.11 -18.44 5.72
N GLY A 339 23.90 -18.06 6.16
CA GLY A 339 23.11 -17.01 5.51
C GLY A 339 22.39 -17.45 4.23
N ASN A 340 22.33 -18.75 3.93
CA ASN A 340 21.49 -19.30 2.88
C ASN A 340 20.15 -19.77 3.46
N TRP A 341 19.08 -19.03 3.17
CA TRP A 341 17.73 -19.31 3.68
C TRP A 341 16.80 -19.96 2.63
N SER A 342 17.32 -20.30 1.44
CA SER A 342 16.52 -20.78 0.31
C SER A 342 15.74 -22.07 0.59
N SER A 343 16.32 -23.01 1.35
CA SER A 343 15.67 -24.25 1.80
C SER A 343 14.51 -24.02 2.77
N GLY A 344 14.39 -22.83 3.38
CA GLY A 344 13.34 -22.50 4.33
C GLY A 344 13.37 -23.35 5.61
N CYS A 345 12.19 -23.49 6.20
CA CYS A 345 11.95 -24.14 7.48
C CYS A 345 10.96 -25.30 7.35
N VAL A 346 11.02 -26.22 8.31
CA VAL A 346 10.08 -27.34 8.48
C VAL A 346 9.39 -27.24 9.83
N ARG A 347 8.20 -27.86 9.97
CA ARG A 347 7.46 -27.90 11.23
C ARG A 347 8.20 -28.79 12.22
N ARG A 348 8.39 -28.34 13.46
CA ARG A 348 9.00 -29.16 14.53
C ARG A 348 8.12 -30.33 14.92
N THR A 349 6.82 -30.10 14.93
CA THR A 349 5.81 -31.05 15.37
C THR A 349 4.71 -31.19 14.31
N GLU A 350 4.43 -32.42 13.88
CA GLU A 350 3.36 -32.72 12.93
C GLU A 350 1.97 -32.37 13.46
N LEU A 351 1.12 -31.83 12.58
CA LEU A 351 -0.31 -31.60 12.80
C LEU A 351 -1.08 -32.91 13.00
N GLN A 352 -2.14 -32.91 13.80
CA GLN A 352 -2.95 -34.09 14.07
C GLN A 352 -3.48 -34.77 12.79
N CYS A 353 -3.99 -33.97 11.84
CA CYS A 353 -4.50 -34.45 10.55
C CYS A 353 -3.53 -35.33 9.74
N HIS A 354 -2.23 -35.20 9.98
CA HIS A 354 -1.20 -35.95 9.26
C HIS A 354 -0.82 -37.25 10.01
N ARG A 355 -0.81 -37.21 11.35
CA ARG A 355 -0.57 -38.40 12.20
C ARG A 355 -1.60 -39.50 11.95
N SER A 356 -2.88 -39.13 11.88
CA SER A 356 -3.98 -40.09 11.68
C SER A 356 -3.93 -40.80 10.31
N LYS A 357 -3.20 -40.27 9.31
CA LYS A 357 -2.98 -40.97 8.04
C LYS A 357 -1.91 -42.05 8.19
N ASN A 358 -0.81 -41.75 8.86
CA ASN A 358 0.31 -42.67 9.08
C ASN A 358 -0.05 -43.83 10.05
N GLU A 359 -1.06 -43.65 10.91
CA GLU A 359 -1.60 -44.72 11.78
C GLU A 359 -2.48 -45.76 11.04
N THR A 360 -2.79 -45.61 9.73
CA THR A 360 -3.78 -46.47 9.02
C THR A 360 -3.23 -47.60 8.13
N SER A 361 -1.91 -47.79 8.03
CA SER A 361 -1.33 -48.87 7.19
C SER A 361 -1.41 -50.29 7.80
N ASP A 362 -1.53 -50.44 9.12
CA ASP A 362 -1.41 -51.75 9.81
C ASP A 362 -2.49 -52.05 10.89
N SER A 363 -3.66 -51.41 10.84
CA SER A 363 -4.77 -51.76 11.75
C SER A 363 -6.15 -51.59 11.13
N LYS A 364 -6.54 -52.58 10.32
CA LYS A 364 -7.96 -52.86 10.09
C LYS A 364 -8.56 -53.46 11.36
N ASN A 365 -9.69 -52.92 11.82
CA ASN A 365 -10.46 -53.30 13.01
C ASN A 365 -9.98 -52.74 14.36
N VAL A 366 -10.14 -51.42 14.56
CA VAL A 366 -10.54 -50.89 15.89
C VAL A 366 -11.78 -50.03 15.69
N SER A 367 -12.80 -50.26 16.51
CA SER A 367 -14.08 -49.54 16.48
C SER A 367 -13.92 -48.06 16.87
N SER A 368 -14.91 -47.26 16.47
CA SER A 368 -15.12 -45.85 16.83
C SER A 368 -15.38 -45.64 18.34
N THR A 369 -14.36 -45.89 19.15
CA THR A 369 -14.37 -45.69 20.61
C THR A 369 -13.27 -44.72 21.02
N SER A 370 -13.69 -43.46 21.19
CA SER A 370 -13.01 -42.34 21.86
C SER A 370 -11.71 -41.78 21.27
N GLU A 371 -11.85 -40.73 20.45
CA GLU A 371 -10.84 -39.65 20.29
C GLU A 371 -10.69 -38.77 21.57
N ARG A 372 -11.04 -39.28 22.76
CA ARG A 372 -11.03 -38.52 24.02
C ARG A 372 -9.61 -38.46 24.58
N GLY A 373 -8.74 -37.63 23.99
CA GLY A 373 -7.43 -37.34 24.59
C GLY A 373 -6.39 -36.60 23.73
N LYS A 374 -6.52 -36.59 22.40
CA LYS A 374 -5.59 -35.82 21.53
C LYS A 374 -6.11 -34.37 21.41
N GLU A 375 -5.59 -33.43 22.22
CA GLU A 375 -5.95 -32.00 22.20
C GLU A 375 -5.75 -31.39 20.79
N PRO A 376 -6.79 -30.79 20.16
CA PRO A 376 -6.81 -30.44 18.73
C PRO A 376 -5.74 -29.42 18.35
N ASP A 377 -5.27 -29.46 17.09
CA ASP A 377 -4.39 -28.43 16.52
C ASP A 377 -4.96 -27.01 16.78
N GLY A 378 -4.10 -26.01 16.87
CA GLY A 378 -4.52 -24.62 17.08
C GLY A 378 -3.64 -23.64 16.33
N PHE A 379 -3.71 -22.37 16.73
CA PHE A 379 -3.07 -21.29 15.99
C PHE A 379 -2.13 -20.47 16.87
N LEU A 380 -1.02 -20.02 16.27
CA LEU A 380 -0.19 -18.95 16.79
C LEU A 380 -0.41 -17.71 15.93
N THR A 381 -0.76 -16.59 16.56
CA THR A 381 -0.87 -15.29 15.88
C THR A 381 0.52 -14.67 15.69
N LEU A 382 0.72 -14.03 14.56
CA LEU A 382 1.86 -13.20 14.21
C LEU A 382 1.34 -11.85 13.73
N ASP A 383 1.78 -10.77 14.36
CA ASP A 383 1.28 -9.41 14.12
C ASP A 383 2.15 -8.65 13.10
N ASN A 384 1.56 -7.65 12.45
CA ASN A 384 2.21 -6.78 11.45
C ASN A 384 2.87 -7.54 10.29
N MET A 385 2.17 -8.55 9.74
CA MET A 385 2.70 -9.42 8.70
C MET A 385 2.29 -8.99 7.29
N LYS A 386 3.24 -9.00 6.36
CA LYS A 386 2.98 -9.24 4.93
C LYS A 386 2.52 -10.68 4.80
N VAL A 387 1.24 -10.87 4.45
CA VAL A 387 0.68 -12.23 4.29
C VAL A 387 1.42 -13.01 3.20
N PRO A 388 1.64 -14.33 3.38
CA PRO A 388 2.30 -15.17 2.39
C PRO A 388 1.60 -15.16 1.03
N ASP A 389 2.35 -15.54 0.00
CA ASP A 389 1.82 -15.69 -1.36
C ASP A 389 0.90 -16.92 -1.49
N HIS A 390 0.19 -17.03 -2.63
CA HIS A 390 -0.72 -18.14 -2.95
C HIS A 390 -1.83 -18.39 -1.91
N ALA A 391 -2.39 -17.31 -1.38
CA ALA A 391 -3.60 -17.37 -0.57
C ALA A 391 -4.81 -17.81 -1.41
N GLU A 392 -5.62 -18.71 -0.88
CA GLU A 392 -7.01 -18.92 -1.29
C GLU A 392 -7.96 -18.07 -0.43
N TRP A 393 -9.23 -17.99 -0.84
CA TRP A 393 -10.21 -17.11 -0.22
C TRP A 393 -11.50 -17.85 0.16
N TRP A 394 -12.08 -17.52 1.31
CA TRP A 394 -13.41 -17.98 1.72
C TRP A 394 -14.36 -16.82 2.00
N GLN A 395 -15.61 -17.00 1.59
CA GLN A 395 -16.73 -16.19 2.07
C GLN A 395 -17.08 -16.60 3.51
N VAL A 396 -16.79 -15.71 4.44
CA VAL A 396 -17.13 -15.72 5.87
C VAL A 396 -17.18 -14.28 6.35
N GLU A 397 -17.93 -14.00 7.42
CA GLU A 397 -18.15 -12.63 7.92
C GLU A 397 -17.32 -12.30 9.17
N THR A 398 -16.64 -13.30 9.75
CA THR A 398 -15.89 -13.16 11.00
C THR A 398 -14.53 -13.88 10.95
N THR A 399 -13.59 -13.43 11.79
CA THR A 399 -12.30 -14.10 11.98
C THR A 399 -12.48 -15.47 12.65
N GLU A 400 -13.48 -15.61 13.53
CA GLU A 400 -13.83 -16.86 14.19
C GLU A 400 -14.31 -17.93 13.18
N GLU A 401 -15.15 -17.57 12.21
CA GLU A 401 -15.56 -18.49 11.13
C GLU A 401 -14.38 -18.90 10.24
N CYS A 402 -13.49 -17.95 9.93
CA CYS A 402 -12.26 -18.22 9.19
C CYS A 402 -11.37 -19.24 9.95
N ALA A 403 -11.21 -19.03 11.26
CA ALA A 403 -10.48 -19.92 12.14
C ALA A 403 -11.10 -21.32 12.21
N GLN A 404 -12.43 -21.43 12.37
CA GLN A 404 -13.12 -22.73 12.43
C GLN A 404 -13.05 -23.49 11.10
N LYS A 405 -13.25 -22.82 9.96
CA LYS A 405 -13.05 -23.45 8.64
C LYS A 405 -11.60 -23.92 8.45
N CYS A 406 -10.62 -23.11 8.83
CA CYS A 406 -9.22 -23.52 8.73
C CYS A 406 -8.87 -24.66 9.70
N LEU A 407 -9.47 -24.69 10.90
CA LEU A 407 -9.26 -25.76 11.87
C LEU A 407 -9.79 -27.10 11.35
N GLY A 408 -11.03 -27.12 10.85
CA GLY A 408 -11.66 -28.31 10.26
C GLY A 408 -11.06 -28.75 8.92
N ASN A 409 -10.36 -27.88 8.20
CA ASN A 409 -9.69 -28.23 6.96
C ASN A 409 -8.25 -28.71 7.22
N CYS A 410 -7.98 -29.99 6.96
CA CYS A 410 -6.65 -30.59 7.13
C CYS A 410 -5.57 -30.06 6.16
N SER A 411 -5.96 -29.47 5.03
CA SER A 411 -5.04 -28.81 4.10
C SER A 411 -4.71 -27.37 4.50
N CYS A 412 -5.52 -26.73 5.36
CA CYS A 412 -5.26 -25.34 5.77
C CYS A 412 -4.06 -25.28 6.71
N LEU A 413 -3.02 -24.54 6.30
CA LEU A 413 -1.74 -24.40 7.01
C LEU A 413 -1.63 -23.09 7.80
N ALA A 414 -2.39 -22.06 7.40
CA ALA A 414 -2.56 -20.79 8.08
C ALA A 414 -3.84 -20.09 7.57
N TYR A 415 -4.31 -19.09 8.32
CA TYR A 415 -5.32 -18.13 7.86
C TYR A 415 -5.00 -16.70 8.31
N SER A 416 -5.66 -15.73 7.68
CA SER A 416 -5.64 -14.31 8.03
C SER A 416 -7.00 -13.71 7.68
N TYR A 417 -7.46 -12.74 8.45
CA TYR A 417 -8.73 -12.05 8.21
C TYR A 417 -8.48 -10.54 8.16
N GLU A 418 -8.82 -9.91 7.04
CA GLU A 418 -8.76 -8.46 6.88
C GLU A 418 -10.16 -7.97 6.43
N ASN A 419 -10.67 -6.89 7.03
CA ASN A 419 -12.09 -6.53 6.94
C ASN A 419 -12.60 -6.21 5.53
N ASN A 420 -11.74 -5.80 4.60
CA ASN A 420 -12.08 -5.42 3.24
C ASN A 420 -11.79 -6.54 2.22
N ILE A 421 -10.96 -7.52 2.58
CA ILE A 421 -10.65 -8.73 1.79
C ILE A 421 -11.55 -9.90 2.20
N GLY A 422 -11.78 -10.09 3.49
CA GLY A 422 -12.34 -11.29 4.11
C GLY A 422 -11.26 -12.32 4.51
N CYS A 423 -11.65 -13.59 4.55
CA CYS A 423 -10.78 -14.68 4.99
C CYS A 423 -9.83 -15.14 3.88
N MET A 424 -8.54 -14.96 4.12
CA MET A 424 -7.43 -15.54 3.35
C MET A 424 -6.94 -16.80 4.07
N TRP A 425 -6.68 -17.88 3.34
CA TRP A 425 -6.15 -19.12 3.90
C TRP A 425 -5.14 -19.78 2.96
N TRP A 426 -4.24 -20.60 3.50
CA TRP A 426 -3.14 -21.19 2.72
C TRP A 426 -3.21 -22.72 2.69
N PRO A 427 -3.38 -23.35 1.51
CA PRO A 427 -3.32 -24.81 1.34
C PRO A 427 -1.88 -25.34 1.20
N SER A 428 -0.92 -24.46 0.91
CA SER A 428 0.47 -24.80 0.56
C SER A 428 1.47 -24.08 1.45
N ASN A 429 2.76 -24.34 1.22
CA ASN A 429 3.84 -23.70 1.97
C ASN A 429 3.72 -22.18 2.00
N LEU A 430 3.96 -21.58 3.16
CA LEU A 430 3.90 -20.13 3.34
C LEU A 430 5.15 -19.51 2.71
N MET A 431 4.98 -18.83 1.58
CA MET A 431 6.07 -18.22 0.80
C MET A 431 6.06 -16.70 0.94
N ASP A 432 7.24 -16.06 0.84
CA ASP A 432 7.39 -14.60 0.84
C ASP A 432 6.72 -13.89 2.04
N THR A 433 6.83 -14.46 3.24
CA THR A 433 6.33 -13.85 4.47
C THR A 433 7.35 -12.84 5.01
N GLN A 434 6.87 -11.65 5.39
CA GLN A 434 7.70 -10.56 5.91
C GLN A 434 7.00 -9.93 7.11
N LYS A 435 7.77 -9.49 8.10
CA LYS A 435 7.28 -8.74 9.27
C LYS A 435 7.65 -7.26 9.12
N PHE A 436 6.69 -6.39 9.35
CA PHE A 436 6.85 -4.93 9.26
C PHE A 436 7.16 -4.31 10.63
N SER A 437 8.23 -4.77 11.29
CA SER A 437 8.61 -4.33 12.65
C SER A 437 8.89 -2.82 12.77
N ASN A 438 9.11 -2.11 11.66
CA ASN A 438 9.28 -0.65 11.59
C ASN A 438 7.98 0.13 11.30
N PHE A 439 6.84 -0.53 11.10
CA PHE A 439 5.57 0.10 10.73
C PHE A 439 4.42 -0.44 11.60
N SER A 440 4.12 0.23 12.71
CA SER A 440 3.15 -0.22 13.71
C SER A 440 1.72 -0.43 13.18
N GLU A 441 1.34 0.30 12.13
CA GLU A 441 -0.01 0.26 11.52
C GLU A 441 -0.07 -0.59 10.24
N ALA A 442 1.05 -1.19 9.81
CA ALA A 442 1.11 -1.94 8.56
C ALA A 442 1.08 -3.47 8.75
N GLY A 443 0.67 -4.15 7.68
CA GLY A 443 0.47 -5.60 7.68
C GLY A 443 -0.82 -6.00 8.41
N VAL A 444 -1.02 -7.31 8.55
CA VAL A 444 -2.21 -7.89 9.21
C VAL A 444 -1.81 -9.04 10.13
N GLU A 445 -2.73 -9.51 10.96
CA GLU A 445 -2.54 -10.74 11.74
C GLU A 445 -2.50 -11.98 10.83
N LEU A 446 -1.48 -12.81 11.01
CA LEU A 446 -1.35 -14.12 10.36
C LEU A 446 -1.39 -15.22 11.42
N HIS A 447 -2.37 -16.12 11.33
CA HIS A 447 -2.57 -17.20 12.27
C HIS A 447 -2.06 -18.52 11.67
N ILE A 448 -0.89 -18.97 12.10
CA ILE A 448 -0.27 -20.20 11.60
C ILE A 448 -0.80 -21.42 12.36
N LYS A 449 -1.25 -22.45 11.63
CA LYS A 449 -1.76 -23.69 12.24
C LYS A 449 -0.58 -24.51 12.78
N VAL A 450 -0.63 -24.91 14.04
CA VAL A 450 0.41 -25.70 14.72
C VAL A 450 -0.21 -26.78 15.60
N ALA A 451 0.58 -27.81 15.91
CA ALA A 451 0.18 -28.83 16.87
C ALA A 451 -0.04 -28.21 18.25
N ASN A 452 -1.03 -28.68 19.00
CA ASN A 452 -1.38 -28.16 20.33
C ASN A 452 -0.19 -28.11 21.32
N SER A 453 0.79 -29.00 21.18
CA SER A 453 2.01 -29.02 21.99
C SER A 453 2.87 -27.75 21.84
N GLU A 454 2.80 -27.05 20.71
CA GLU A 454 3.49 -25.79 20.45
C GLU A 454 2.77 -24.57 21.06
N LEU A 455 1.51 -24.74 21.49
CA LEU A 455 0.71 -23.63 22.03
C LEU A 455 1.15 -23.26 23.45
N PRO A 456 1.14 -21.97 23.82
CA PRO A 456 1.53 -21.51 25.15
C PRO A 456 0.54 -22.02 26.21
N LYS A 457 0.94 -23.08 26.93
CA LYS A 457 0.13 -23.65 28.01
C LYS A 457 -0.04 -22.63 29.14
N LYS A 458 -1.29 -22.27 29.46
CA LYS A 458 -1.68 -21.32 30.54
C LYS A 458 -1.39 -21.86 31.96
N LYS A 459 -0.13 -22.16 32.27
CA LYS A 459 0.32 -22.60 33.61
C LYS A 459 0.18 -21.49 34.66
N GLY A 460 0.43 -20.23 34.27
CA GLY A 460 0.39 -19.07 35.17
C GLY A 460 -0.98 -18.80 35.80
N ALA A 461 -2.08 -18.93 35.03
CA ALA A 461 -3.42 -18.63 35.54
C ALA A 461 -3.85 -19.56 36.68
N LYS A 462 -3.57 -20.87 36.58
CA LYS A 462 -3.87 -21.83 37.65
C LYS A 462 -3.02 -21.55 38.90
N ILE A 463 -1.74 -21.22 38.73
CA ILE A 463 -0.83 -20.87 39.83
C ILE A 463 -1.27 -19.56 40.53
N ALA A 464 -1.65 -18.53 39.77
CA ALA A 464 -2.13 -17.26 40.31
C ALA A 464 -3.42 -17.41 41.13
N ILE A 465 -4.37 -18.23 40.65
CA ILE A 465 -5.61 -18.55 41.39
C ILE A 465 -5.26 -19.26 42.71
N ILE A 466 -4.38 -20.26 42.68
CA ILE A 466 -3.94 -20.98 43.89
C ILE A 466 -3.30 -20.02 44.90
N ILE A 467 -2.34 -19.19 44.47
CA ILE A 467 -1.66 -18.21 45.32
C ILE A 467 -2.67 -17.21 45.92
N SER A 468 -3.61 -16.70 45.12
CA SER A 468 -4.66 -15.78 45.59
C SER A 468 -5.55 -16.43 46.66
N THR A 469 -6.00 -17.67 46.46
CA THR A 469 -6.79 -18.39 47.48
C THR A 469 -6.01 -18.68 48.76
N VAL A 470 -4.72 -19.05 48.68
CA VAL A 470 -3.88 -19.30 49.86
C VAL A 470 -3.66 -18.01 50.66
N ILE A 471 -3.37 -16.89 50.00
CA ILE A 471 -3.22 -15.58 50.66
C ILE A 471 -4.55 -15.17 51.32
N GLY A 472 -5.69 -15.33 50.64
CA GLY A 472 -7.01 -15.04 51.20
C GLY A 472 -7.30 -15.83 52.48
N LEU A 473 -7.02 -17.14 52.48
CA LEU A 473 -7.21 -18.00 53.65
C LEU A 473 -6.29 -17.60 54.83
N LEU A 474 -5.03 -17.25 54.56
CA LEU A 474 -4.10 -16.78 55.59
C LEU A 474 -4.55 -15.45 56.23
N VAL A 475 -5.03 -14.50 55.42
CA VAL A 475 -5.56 -13.22 55.92
C VAL A 475 -6.81 -13.44 56.78
N ILE A 476 -7.75 -14.28 56.34
CA ILE A 476 -8.96 -14.61 57.12
C ILE A 476 -8.60 -15.30 58.45
N SER A 477 -7.64 -16.23 58.44
CA SER A 477 -7.14 -16.88 59.66
C SER A 477 -6.49 -15.87 60.62
N PHE A 478 -5.69 -14.94 60.12
CA PHE A 478 -5.07 -13.90 60.94
C PHE A 478 -6.10 -12.94 61.53
N CYS A 479 -7.07 -12.47 60.73
CA CYS A 479 -8.17 -11.61 61.18
C CYS A 479 -9.04 -12.29 62.24
N THR A 480 -9.39 -13.56 62.06
CA THR A 480 -10.19 -14.31 63.06
C THR A 480 -9.43 -14.51 64.37
N LEU A 481 -8.14 -14.86 64.32
CA LEU A 481 -7.28 -14.94 65.51
C LEU A 481 -7.11 -13.59 66.22
N PHE A 482 -6.99 -12.49 65.47
CA PHE A 482 -6.91 -11.14 66.01
C PHE A 482 -8.22 -10.74 66.70
N CYS A 483 -9.36 -10.94 66.05
CA CYS A 483 -10.69 -10.71 66.63
C CYS A 483 -10.93 -11.54 67.89
N TRP A 484 -10.55 -12.83 67.90
CA TRP A 484 -10.62 -13.68 69.09
C TRP A 484 -9.75 -13.15 70.24
N ARG A 485 -8.50 -12.78 69.99
CA ARG A 485 -7.62 -12.20 71.02
C ARG A 485 -8.13 -10.85 71.53
N TRP A 486 -8.75 -10.05 70.67
CA TRP A 486 -9.31 -8.75 71.06
C TRP A 486 -10.58 -8.90 71.92
N MET A 487 -11.48 -9.83 71.56
CA MET A 487 -12.64 -10.17 72.39
C MET A 487 -12.25 -10.84 73.72
N ALA A 488 -11.20 -11.68 73.73
CA ALA A 488 -10.66 -12.25 74.96
C ALA A 488 -10.10 -11.18 75.91
N LYS A 489 -9.42 -10.14 75.40
CA LYS A 489 -9.03 -8.98 76.21
C LYS A 489 -10.24 -8.22 76.77
N LYS A 490 -11.32 -8.05 75.98
CA LYS A 490 -12.52 -7.31 76.39
C LYS A 490 -13.35 -8.02 77.49
N LYS A 491 -13.18 -9.34 77.70
CA LYS A 491 -13.84 -10.10 78.78
C LYS A 491 -13.10 -10.05 80.14
N ARG A 492 -11.96 -9.35 80.26
CA ARG A 492 -11.15 -9.33 81.50
C ARG A 492 -11.19 -8.03 82.31
N GLY A 493 -12.12 -7.12 82.02
CA GLY A 493 -12.28 -5.87 82.79
C GLY A 493 -13.73 -5.38 82.86
N LYS A 494 -14.43 -5.70 83.95
CA LYS A 494 -15.64 -4.98 84.42
C LYS A 494 -16.00 -5.31 85.88
N MET A 495 -15.56 -4.46 86.81
CA MET A 495 -16.08 -4.20 88.17
C MET A 495 -15.31 -2.95 88.68
N SER A 496 -15.84 -1.91 89.34
CA SER A 496 -17.17 -1.61 89.90
C SER A 496 -17.50 -0.10 89.77
N GLN A 497 -18.77 0.28 90.06
CA GLN A 497 -19.35 1.58 90.53
C GLN A 497 -18.68 2.96 90.20
N GLY A 498 -19.39 4.07 89.96
CA GLY A 498 -20.85 4.30 89.86
C GLY A 498 -21.40 5.43 90.77
N THR A 499 -21.50 6.67 90.25
CA THR A 499 -22.28 7.89 90.65
C THR A 499 -21.70 9.08 89.84
N GLY A 500 -22.37 10.17 89.42
CA GLY A 500 -23.77 10.63 89.44
C GLY A 500 -23.97 11.90 88.54
N PHE A 501 -25.14 12.55 88.62
CA PHE A 501 -25.65 13.77 87.88
C PHE A 501 -24.66 14.98 87.87
N SER A 502 -24.67 16.01 86.99
CA SER A 502 -25.56 16.52 85.89
C SER A 502 -24.72 17.26 84.80
N LEU A 503 -25.13 17.50 83.53
CA LEU A 503 -26.01 18.53 82.89
C LEU A 503 -25.59 20.03 83.03
N PHE A 504 -25.51 20.75 81.87
CA PHE A 504 -25.27 22.22 81.66
C PHE A 504 -23.87 22.78 82.05
N ASP A 505 -23.27 23.82 81.43
CA ASP A 505 -23.41 24.48 80.11
C ASP A 505 -22.18 25.41 79.82
N THR A 506 -22.09 25.96 78.60
CA THR A 506 -21.45 27.23 78.14
C THR A 506 -19.94 27.54 78.25
N ASP A 507 -19.46 28.21 77.17
CA ASP A 507 -18.33 29.16 77.04
C ASP A 507 -16.88 28.72 77.39
N GLY A 508 -15.83 29.29 76.78
CA GLY A 508 -15.77 30.39 75.79
C GLY A 508 -14.68 31.41 76.18
N GLY A 509 -13.76 31.72 75.26
CA GLY A 509 -12.67 32.70 75.45
C GLY A 509 -11.27 32.06 75.64
N THR A 510 -10.41 31.98 74.61
CA THR A 510 -9.50 33.03 74.07
C THR A 510 -8.30 33.40 74.95
N SER A 511 -7.09 33.00 74.53
CA SER A 511 -5.95 33.93 74.32
C SER A 511 -4.83 33.29 73.50
N ASP A 512 -4.59 33.86 72.31
CA ASP A 512 -3.35 33.77 71.50
C ASP A 512 -2.24 34.64 72.18
N PRO A 513 -0.98 34.82 71.69
CA PRO A 513 -0.43 34.43 70.37
C PRO A 513 1.03 33.90 70.33
N ASN A 514 1.40 33.29 69.18
CA ASN A 514 2.72 33.51 68.55
C ASN A 514 2.79 33.09 67.06
N MET A 515 2.24 33.96 66.20
CA MET A 515 2.71 34.39 64.86
C MET A 515 3.59 33.49 63.95
N PHE A 516 3.01 33.16 62.77
CA PHE A 516 3.61 32.98 61.42
C PHE A 516 4.72 31.90 61.21
N VAL A 517 4.72 31.07 60.15
CA VAL A 517 4.31 31.26 58.73
C VAL A 517 3.77 29.94 58.12
N GLY A 518 2.75 30.01 57.26
CA GLY A 518 2.67 29.14 56.06
C GLY A 518 1.64 28.00 55.97
N ASN A 519 0.48 28.32 55.37
CA ASN A 519 -0.55 27.43 54.77
C ASN A 519 -1.47 26.58 55.67
N PRO A 520 -2.77 26.44 55.30
CA PRO A 520 -3.80 25.86 56.15
C PRO A 520 -3.81 24.33 56.11
N GLU A 521 -4.01 23.71 57.27
CA GLU A 521 -4.24 22.27 57.38
C GLU A 521 -5.52 21.87 56.64
N LEU A 522 -5.38 21.01 55.65
CA LEU A 522 -6.50 20.32 55.00
C LEU A 522 -7.20 19.44 56.03
N LYS A 523 -8.37 19.88 56.52
CA LYS A 523 -9.25 19.04 57.34
C LYS A 523 -9.66 17.80 56.54
N MET A 524 -9.02 16.67 56.84
CA MET A 524 -9.36 15.38 56.26
C MET A 524 -10.68 14.89 56.84
N PHE A 525 -11.75 14.98 56.04
CA PHE A 525 -13.03 14.36 56.35
C PHE A 525 -12.98 12.86 56.04
N ASN A 526 -13.50 12.03 56.94
CA ASN A 526 -13.66 10.61 56.67
C ASN A 526 -14.80 10.39 55.64
N PHE A 527 -14.74 9.26 54.92
CA PHE A 527 -15.71 8.95 53.85
C PHE A 527 -17.16 8.91 54.36
N GLU A 528 -17.38 8.49 55.60
CA GLU A 528 -18.71 8.45 56.24
C GLU A 528 -19.31 9.85 56.42
N THR A 529 -18.50 10.83 56.85
CA THR A 529 -18.91 12.24 56.97
C THR A 529 -19.26 12.83 55.60
N LEU A 530 -18.47 12.50 54.57
CA LEU A 530 -18.76 12.91 53.19
C LEU A 530 -20.04 12.26 52.65
N CYS A 531 -20.28 10.99 52.93
CA CYS A 531 -21.54 10.31 52.62
C CYS A 531 -22.73 10.97 53.32
N ILE A 532 -22.63 11.29 54.62
CA ILE A 532 -23.73 11.94 55.35
C ILE A 532 -24.00 13.34 54.78
N ALA A 533 -22.97 14.16 54.57
CA ALA A 533 -23.10 15.51 54.03
C ALA A 533 -23.73 15.52 52.62
N THR A 534 -23.23 14.67 51.72
CA THR A 534 -23.70 14.60 50.33
C THR A 534 -24.98 13.77 50.14
N LYS A 535 -25.55 13.20 51.22
CA LYS A 535 -26.66 12.22 51.18
C LYS A 535 -26.36 11.04 50.24
N SER A 536 -25.23 10.36 50.52
CA SER A 536 -24.67 9.26 49.73
C SER A 536 -24.42 9.62 48.27
N PHE A 537 -23.84 10.81 48.02
CA PHE A 537 -23.55 11.34 46.69
C PHE A 537 -24.77 11.40 45.75
N SER A 538 -25.94 11.70 46.31
CA SER A 538 -27.20 11.77 45.57
C SER A 538 -27.18 12.80 44.43
N GLY A 539 -27.84 12.49 43.31
CA GLY A 539 -28.01 13.44 42.22
C GLY A 539 -28.69 14.75 42.66
N ALA A 540 -29.53 14.71 43.71
CA ALA A 540 -30.22 15.89 44.25
C ALA A 540 -29.31 16.86 45.03
N THR A 541 -28.09 16.43 45.41
CA THR A 541 -27.08 17.29 46.05
C THR A 541 -25.96 17.66 45.07
N LYS A 542 -25.95 17.16 43.84
CA LYS A 542 -24.92 17.45 42.84
C LYS A 542 -25.08 18.87 42.28
N LEU A 543 -24.03 19.69 42.43
CA LEU A 543 -23.96 21.05 41.90
C LEU A 543 -23.40 21.09 40.47
N GLY A 544 -22.58 20.11 40.09
CA GLY A 544 -22.01 20.06 38.74
C GLY A 544 -21.00 18.93 38.51
N HIS A 545 -20.43 18.90 37.32
CA HIS A 545 -19.35 17.98 36.92
C HIS A 545 -18.46 18.66 35.87
N GLY A 546 -17.15 18.46 35.99
CA GLY A 546 -16.15 18.87 35.00
C GLY A 546 -14.91 17.96 35.04
N GLY A 547 -13.84 18.37 34.36
CA GLY A 547 -12.63 17.56 34.16
C GLY A 547 -11.88 17.10 35.42
N PHE A 548 -12.18 17.68 36.59
CA PHE A 548 -11.59 17.32 37.89
C PHE A 548 -12.56 16.56 38.82
N GLY A 549 -13.76 16.19 38.37
CA GLY A 549 -14.70 15.36 39.13
C GLY A 549 -16.15 15.86 39.15
N SER A 550 -16.91 15.41 40.14
CA SER A 550 -18.29 15.88 40.43
C SER A 550 -18.29 16.70 41.72
N VAL A 551 -19.01 17.81 41.73
CA VAL A 551 -19.16 18.71 42.88
C VAL A 551 -20.54 18.51 43.50
N TYR A 552 -20.59 18.41 44.83
CA TYR A 552 -21.80 18.25 45.62
C TYR A 552 -21.93 19.42 46.61
N LYS A 553 -23.17 19.71 47.02
CA LYS A 553 -23.55 20.79 47.95
C LYS A 553 -23.21 20.47 49.40
#